data_AF-A0A9K3JR44-F1
#
_entry.id   AF-A0A9K3JR44-F1
#
_cell.length_a   1.000
_cell.length_b   1.000
_cell.length_c   1.000
_cell.angle_alpha   90.00
_cell.angle_beta   90.00
_cell.angle_gamma   90.00
#
_symmetry.space_group_name_H-M   'P 1'
#
loop_
_entity.id
_entity.type
_entity.pdbx_description
1 polymer ?
#
loop_
_entity_poly.entity_id
_entity_poly.type
_entity_poly.pdbx_seq_one_letter_code
_entity_poly.pdbx_strand_id
1 'polypeptide(L)'
;MQKGLLVMLNQTLATIDLKLPRRSLLVQFTCNACGVRSQKLINRLAYEKGMVFVQCTGCEQYHKLVDNLNLVVEYDFREEINASPDADQV
;
A
#
# COMPACT_ATOMS: atom_id res chain seq x y z
N MET A 1 -6.39 -6.81 -1.98
CA MET A 1 -5.59 -5.95 -2.87
C MET A 1 -6.26 -4.58 -3.00
N GLN A 2 -5.48 -3.49 -3.00
CA GLN A 2 -5.95 -2.11 -2.80
C GLN A 2 -6.86 -1.57 -3.92
N LYS A 3 -8.09 -1.20 -3.55
CA LYS A 3 -8.87 -0.16 -4.24
C LYS A 3 -9.11 0.97 -3.25
N GLY A 4 -8.64 2.16 -3.56
CA GLY A 4 -8.89 3.35 -2.75
C GLY A 4 -7.76 4.37 -2.82
N LEU A 5 -7.53 4.92 -4.02
CA LEU A 5 -6.71 6.11 -4.17
C LEU A 5 -7.63 7.33 -4.30
N LEU A 6 -7.74 8.10 -3.23
CA LEU A 6 -8.29 9.46 -3.28
C LEU A 6 -7.12 10.43 -3.06
N VAL A 7 -6.48 10.86 -4.15
CA VAL A 7 -5.50 11.95 -4.13
C VAL A 7 -6.28 13.25 -3.93
N MET A 8 -6.43 13.69 -2.68
CA MET A 8 -6.93 15.03 -2.39
C MET A 8 -5.81 16.04 -2.63
N LEU A 9 -5.74 16.58 -3.85
CA LEU A 9 -5.02 17.82 -4.14
C LEU A 9 -5.84 19.00 -3.61
N ASN A 10 -5.86 19.21 -2.29
CA ASN A 10 -6.31 20.49 -1.74
C ASN A 10 -5.13 21.20 -1.10
N GLN A 11 -4.66 22.23 -1.81
CA GLN A 11 -3.65 23.17 -1.35
C GLN A 11 -4.18 23.94 -0.14
N THR A 12 -3.88 23.48 1.07
CA THR A 12 -3.88 24.33 2.26
C THR A 12 -2.61 24.02 3.04
N LEU A 13 -1.62 24.90 2.86
CA LEU A 13 -0.35 25.01 3.59
C LEU A 13 0.22 23.68 4.10
N ALA A 14 0.79 22.88 3.19
CA ALA A 14 1.87 22.00 3.60
C ALA A 14 3.05 22.91 3.94
N THR A 15 3.34 23.10 5.23
CA THR A 15 4.63 23.63 5.67
C THR A 15 5.68 22.75 5.00
N ILE A 16 6.39 23.28 4.00
CA ILE A 16 7.46 22.55 3.32
C ILE A 16 8.48 22.23 4.40
N ASP A 17 8.50 20.99 4.88
CA ASP A 17 9.52 20.53 5.80
C ASP A 17 10.83 20.44 5.02
N LEU A 18 11.57 21.56 5.06
CA LEU A 18 12.88 21.72 4.43
C LEU A 18 13.88 20.62 4.84
N LYS A 19 13.61 19.89 5.93
CA LYS A 19 14.46 18.78 6.37
C LYS A 19 14.30 17.51 5.53
N LEU A 20 13.19 17.36 4.80
CA LEU A 20 12.89 16.14 4.03
C LEU A 20 12.50 16.47 2.58
N PRO A 21 13.44 17.01 1.78
CA PRO A 21 13.16 17.47 0.41
C PRO A 21 12.63 16.37 -0.51
N ARG A 22 12.92 15.10 -0.19
CA ARG A 22 12.43 13.95 -0.95
C ARG A 22 11.00 13.56 -0.62
N ARG A 23 10.44 13.87 0.56
CA ARG A 23 9.09 13.43 0.99
C ARG A 23 8.06 14.53 0.77
N SER A 24 7.82 14.86 -0.50
CA SER A 24 7.00 16.00 -0.93
C SER A 24 5.54 15.67 -1.26
N LEU A 25 5.14 14.39 -1.27
CA LEU A 25 3.78 13.97 -1.58
C LEU A 25 3.07 13.44 -0.34
N LEU A 26 1.96 14.06 0.06
CA LEU A 26 1.08 13.55 1.11
C LEU A 26 0.11 12.54 0.52
N VAL A 27 0.16 11.30 1.00
CA VAL A 27 -0.77 10.24 0.60
C VAL A 27 -1.61 9.79 1.77
N GLN A 28 -2.90 9.59 1.51
CA GLN A 28 -3.84 8.97 2.43
C GLN A 28 -4.24 7.59 1.91
N PHE A 29 -4.19 6.59 2.76
CA PHE A 29 -4.57 5.22 2.42
C PHE A 29 -5.36 4.57 3.55
N THR A 30 -6.16 3.57 3.20
CA THR A 30 -6.89 2.72 4.14
C THR A 30 -6.27 1.33 4.12
N CYS A 31 -5.92 0.80 5.29
CA CYS A 31 -5.38 -0.55 5.40
C CYS A 31 -6.46 -1.61 5.16
N ASN A 32 -6.22 -2.56 4.27
CA ASN A 32 -7.15 -3.67 4.02
C ASN A 32 -7.19 -4.70 5.16
N ALA A 33 -6.12 -4.80 5.96
CA ALA A 33 -6.04 -5.77 7.05
C ALA A 33 -6.79 -5.30 8.30
N CYS A 34 -6.68 -4.02 8.65
CA CYS A 34 -7.25 -3.48 9.90
C CYS A 34 -8.24 -2.31 9.71
N GLY A 35 -8.49 -1.88 8.47
CA GLY A 35 -9.44 -0.79 8.16
C GLY A 35 -8.98 0.61 8.56
N VAL A 36 -7.85 0.76 9.25
CA VAL A 36 -7.34 2.06 9.71
C VAL A 36 -6.92 2.93 8.53
N ARG A 37 -7.37 4.18 8.53
CA ARG A 37 -6.98 5.21 7.56
C ARG A 37 -5.77 6.00 8.08
N SER A 38 -4.69 6.02 7.30
CA SER A 38 -3.44 6.68 7.68
C SER A 38 -3.01 7.69 6.60
N GLN A 39 -2.28 8.72 7.01
CA GLN A 39 -1.64 9.69 6.12
C GLN A 39 -0.12 9.66 6.30
N LYS A 40 0.63 9.71 5.21
CA LYS A 40 2.11 9.73 5.21
C LYS A 40 2.66 10.65 4.12
N LEU A 41 3.72 11.38 4.45
CA LEU A 41 4.56 12.06 3.46
C LEU A 41 5.53 11.06 2.87
N ILE A 42 5.50 10.92 1.54
CA ILE A 42 6.31 9.97 0.79
C ILE A 42 7.04 10.64 -0.37
N ASN A 43 7.98 9.91 -0.97
CA ASN A 43 8.69 10.40 -2.13
C ASN A 43 7.80 10.36 -3.37
N ARG A 44 7.55 11.55 -3.95
CA ARG A 44 6.72 11.71 -5.14
C ARG A 44 7.23 10.88 -6.32
N LEU A 45 8.55 10.88 -6.56
CA LEU A 45 9.14 10.12 -7.66
C LEU A 45 8.98 8.61 -7.44
N ALA A 46 9.14 8.14 -6.21
CA ALA A 46 8.93 6.72 -5.87
C ALA A 46 7.47 6.30 -6.06
N TYR A 47 6.53 7.18 -5.75
CA TYR A 47 5.11 6.95 -5.96
C TYR A 47 4.75 6.91 -7.46
N GLU A 48 5.30 7.83 -8.27
CA GLU A 48 4.95 7.93 -9.69
C GLU A 48 5.69 6.93 -10.59
N LYS A 49 6.93 6.55 -10.25
CA LYS A 49 7.81 5.75 -11.13
C LYS A 49 8.51 4.58 -10.46
N GLY A 50 8.34 4.41 -9.14
CA GLY A 50 9.05 3.41 -8.37
C GLY A 50 8.11 2.49 -7.61
N MET A 51 8.55 2.12 -6.41
CA MET A 51 7.79 1.33 -5.45
C MET A 51 7.73 2.05 -4.10
N VAL A 52 6.63 1.87 -3.38
CA VAL A 52 6.42 2.45 -2.05
C VAL A 52 5.80 1.41 -1.13
N PHE A 53 6.47 1.17 -0.01
CA PHE A 53 5.90 0.50 1.16
C PHE A 53 5.64 1.53 2.26
N VAL A 54 4.50 1.40 2.93
CA VAL A 54 4.12 2.28 4.05
C VAL A 54 3.80 1.45 5.28
N GLN A 55 4.27 1.92 6.43
CA GLN A 55 3.86 1.34 7.71
C GLN A 55 2.47 1.84 8.09
N CYS A 56 1.52 0.93 8.29
CA CYS A 56 0.19 1.27 8.78
C CYS A 56 0.25 1.64 10.27
N THR A 57 -0.49 2.68 10.69
CA THR A 57 -0.56 3.07 12.11
C THR A 57 -1.50 2.20 12.94
N GLY A 58 -2.27 1.31 12.30
CA GLY A 58 -3.21 0.42 12.98
C GLY A 58 -2.63 -0.95 13.29
N CYS A 59 -2.14 -1.65 12.27
CA CYS A 59 -1.55 -2.99 12.45
C CYS A 59 -0.02 -3.00 12.49
N GLU A 60 0.63 -1.83 12.39
CA GLU A 60 2.08 -1.63 12.45
C GLU A 60 2.92 -2.38 11.40
N GLN A 61 2.27 -3.13 10.50
CA GLN A 61 2.87 -3.81 9.37
C GLN A 61 3.14 -2.86 8.20
N TYR A 62 4.11 -3.25 7.37
CA TYR A 62 4.38 -2.61 6.09
C TYR A 62 3.43 -3.13 5.02
N HIS A 63 2.74 -2.23 4.33
CA HIS A 63 1.89 -2.54 3.21
C HIS A 63 2.48 -1.98 1.93
N LYS A 64 2.49 -2.81 0.88
CA LYS A 64 2.76 -2.34 -0.48
C LYS A 64 1.68 -1.33 -0.84
N LEU A 65 2.07 -0.14 -1.29
CA LEU A 65 1.15 0.93 -1.71
C LEU A 65 1.18 1.12 -3.23
N VAL A 66 2.39 1.11 -3.80
CA VAL A 66 2.63 1.20 -5.25
C VAL A 66 3.80 0.30 -5.61
N ASP A 67 3.72 -0.39 -6.74
CA ASP A 67 4.83 -1.11 -7.37
C ASP A 67 4.74 -0.96 -8.89
N ASN A 68 5.31 0.13 -9.42
CA ASN A 68 5.33 0.38 -10.86
C ASN A 68 6.48 -0.35 -11.57
N LEU A 69 7.38 -0.99 -10.80
CA LEU A 69 8.56 -1.70 -11.32
C LEU A 69 8.32 -3.21 -11.41
N ASN A 70 7.17 -3.70 -10.92
CA ASN A 70 6.82 -5.11 -10.85
C ASN A 70 7.90 -5.97 -10.17
N LEU A 71 8.52 -5.44 -9.11
CA LEU A 71 9.60 -6.12 -8.39
C LEU A 71 9.07 -7.14 -7.37
N VAL A 72 7.80 -7.01 -6.96
CA VAL A 72 7.20 -7.88 -5.93
C VAL A 72 6.12 -8.76 -6.54
N VAL A 73 6.40 -10.07 -6.58
CA VAL A 73 5.43 -11.10 -6.97
C VAL A 73 4.71 -11.60 -5.71
N GLU A 74 3.37 -11.53 -5.72
CA GLU A 74 2.51 -12.09 -4.67
C GLU A 74 1.96 -13.43 -5.14
N TYR A 75 2.14 -14.47 -4.32
CA TYR A 75 1.59 -15.80 -4.57
C TYR A 75 0.40 -16.02 -3.63
N ASP A 76 -0.74 -16.48 -4.16
CA ASP A 76 -1.87 -16.93 -3.36
C ASP A 76 -1.93 -18.46 -3.35
N PHE A 77 -1.47 -19.07 -2.26
CA PHE A 77 -1.46 -20.52 -2.10
C PHE A 77 -2.82 -21.10 -1.68
N ARG A 78 -3.87 -20.28 -1.53
CA ARG A 78 -5.20 -20.76 -1.11
C ARG A 78 -5.92 -21.56 -2.19
N GLU A 79 -5.59 -21.34 -3.46
CA GLU A 79 -6.21 -22.07 -4.57
C GLU A 79 -5.74 -23.54 -4.62
N GLU A 80 -4.48 -23.81 -4.26
CA GLU A 80 -3.90 -25.17 -4.26
C GLU A 80 -4.48 -26.05 -3.14
N ILE A 81 -4.88 -25.44 -2.02
CA ILE A 81 -5.44 -26.17 -0.86
C ILE A 81 -6.92 -26.52 -1.08
N ASN A 82 -7.67 -25.71 -1.83
CA ASN A 82 -9.09 -25.96 -2.12
C ASN A 82 -9.31 -26.89 -3.32
N ALA A 83 -8.25 -27.34 -3.99
CA ALA A 83 -8.32 -28.30 -5.09
C ALA A 83 -8.32 -29.78 -4.64
N SER A 84 -8.29 -30.07 -3.34
CA SER A 84 -8.62 -31.42 -2.83
C SER A 84 -9.52 -31.39 -1.58
N PRO A 85 -10.83 -31.26 -1.77
CA PRO A 85 -11.77 -31.83 -0.83
C PRO A 85 -12.81 -32.68 -1.58
N ASP A 86 -12.39 -33.52 -2.52
CA ASP A 86 -13.19 -34.68 -2.91
C ASP A 86 -12.36 -35.73 -3.67
N ALA A 87 -11.77 -36.65 -2.91
CA ALA A 87 -11.59 -38.02 -3.38
C ALA A 87 -12.11 -38.91 -2.25
N ASP A 88 -13.41 -38.78 -1.97
CA ASP A 88 -14.12 -39.72 -1.13
C ASP A 88 -14.28 -41.07 -1.87
N GLN A 89 -13.94 -42.14 -1.14
CA GLN A 89 -14.67 -43.41 -1.05
C GLN A 89 -14.61 -44.40 -2.24
N VAL A 90 -13.76 -45.44 -2.11
CA VAL A 90 -14.07 -46.87 -1.81
C VAL A 90 -12.76 -47.60 -1.51
#